data_AF-A0A3R5X711-F1
#
_entry.id   AF-A0A3R5X711-F1
#
_cell.length_a   1.000
_cell.length_b   1.000
_cell.length_c   1.000
_cell.angle_alpha   90.00
_cell.angle_beta   90.00
_cell.angle_gamma   90.00
#
_symmetry.space_group_name_H-M   'P 1'
#
loop_
_entity.id
_entity.type
_entity.pdbx_description
1 polymer ?
#
loop_
_entity_poly.entity_id
_entity_poly.type
_entity_poly.pdbx_seq_one_letter_code
_entity_poly.pdbx_strand_id
1 'polypeptide(L)'
;MNRKSSIRAILLRKECLLFFLLLLPMFTKAQYNKVYADITANMLVDMGFENVVWSEDEKERVYVLENTPWRLQGVGLAHAIDRIQKTGLPEKGKSCRIVVLDNNIPQISLIYTANPDSLKAAPGSYAARSAWDATYDLGDSWDKVKKEYRMNSSLFKVDVVVYPELYLKNLIITQIYQVLFNLSPAIEVSFWNGMKLTAQMVFPIYNDGYGPWAGKIHPGMVTLSQSFRLPYRTFARASIGLFNADRYGVDLAVTHHLKDERFSLEGRIGCTGTGSWHKFEYHYGTHQRVTWSLGGSFYWSKYNTQVSLKAEQYLLGEVGGRIDLIRHFRHCSIGFYAMKAQGALKNGGFRFQVALPPYKYKRKNVRVLPSDNWGMSYNAGNERYYYKGYKASPNDNIMQQNQFNPYFIKSELLNF
;
A
#
# COMPACT_ATOMS: atom_id res chain seq x y z
N MET A 1 26.88 -27.31 72.91
CA MET A 1 27.37 -27.05 71.54
C MET A 1 26.15 -26.81 70.64
N ASN A 2 25.74 -25.55 70.35
CA ASN A 2 24.89 -25.19 69.18
C ASN A 2 24.34 -23.73 69.10
N ARG A 3 24.67 -22.79 70.01
CA ARG A 3 24.18 -21.40 69.87
C ARG A 3 24.93 -20.53 68.84
N LYS A 4 26.21 -20.83 68.55
CA LYS A 4 27.00 -20.05 67.56
C LYS A 4 26.66 -20.36 66.09
N SER A 5 26.11 -21.55 65.81
CA SER A 5 25.70 -21.97 64.45
C SER A 5 24.42 -21.25 63.99
N SER A 6 23.43 -21.11 64.88
CA SER A 6 22.13 -20.50 64.57
C SER A 6 22.23 -19.00 64.26
N ILE A 7 23.08 -18.25 64.95
CA ILE A 7 23.25 -16.80 64.73
C ILE A 7 23.96 -16.53 63.39
N ARG A 8 24.97 -17.33 63.03
CA ARG A 8 25.63 -17.22 61.70
C ARG A 8 24.68 -17.57 60.55
N ALA A 9 23.80 -18.55 60.71
CA ALA A 9 22.81 -18.92 59.69
C ALA A 9 21.73 -17.84 59.50
N ILE A 10 21.33 -17.14 60.58
CA ILE A 10 20.37 -16.03 60.51
C ILE A 10 21.02 -14.78 59.90
N LEU A 11 22.29 -14.50 60.20
CA LEU A 11 23.05 -13.41 59.58
C LEU A 11 23.24 -13.66 58.08
N LEU A 12 23.63 -14.87 57.67
CA LEU A 12 23.79 -15.24 56.25
C LEU A 12 22.47 -15.13 55.47
N ARG A 13 21.33 -15.51 56.09
CA ARG A 13 20.00 -15.36 55.47
C ARG A 13 19.59 -13.89 55.31
N LYS A 14 19.92 -13.02 56.27
CA LYS A 14 19.64 -11.57 56.17
C LYS A 14 20.53 -10.90 55.13
N GLU A 15 21.80 -11.26 55.04
CA GLU A 15 22.72 -10.74 54.02
C GLU A 15 22.36 -11.23 52.61
N CYS A 16 21.95 -12.50 52.44
CA CYS A 16 21.43 -12.98 51.15
C CYS A 16 20.11 -12.32 50.73
N LEU A 17 19.20 -12.03 51.68
CA LEU A 17 17.96 -11.29 51.38
C LEU A 17 18.24 -9.83 51.03
N LEU A 18 19.18 -9.17 51.72
CA LEU A 18 19.62 -7.82 51.37
C LEU A 18 20.29 -7.80 50.00
N PHE A 19 21.10 -8.82 49.67
CA PHE A 19 21.73 -8.96 48.35
C PHE A 19 20.67 -9.17 47.26
N PHE A 20 19.66 -10.02 47.48
CA PHE A 20 18.52 -10.17 46.54
C PHE A 20 17.66 -8.91 46.42
N LEU A 21 17.45 -8.14 47.50
CA LEU A 21 16.75 -6.84 47.49
C LEU A 21 17.58 -5.71 46.87
N LEU A 22 18.91 -5.80 46.91
CA LEU A 22 19.86 -4.92 46.21
C LEU A 22 20.10 -5.32 44.74
N LEU A 23 19.72 -6.54 44.35
CA LEU A 23 19.67 -7.01 42.95
C LEU A 23 18.33 -6.66 42.26
N LEU A 24 17.26 -6.41 43.02
CA LEU A 24 15.95 -5.96 42.52
C LEU A 24 15.93 -4.61 41.77
N PRO A 25 16.84 -3.64 41.97
CA PRO A 25 16.95 -2.44 41.14
C PRO A 25 17.81 -2.63 39.89
N MET A 26 18.32 -3.84 39.59
CA MET A 26 19.03 -4.12 38.33
C MET A 26 18.12 -4.50 37.16
N PHE A 27 16.83 -4.19 37.22
CA PHE A 27 16.11 -3.89 35.97
C PHE A 27 16.59 -2.53 35.47
N THR A 28 17.65 -2.55 34.67
CA THR A 28 18.11 -1.35 33.95
C THR A 28 16.92 -0.76 33.18
N LYS A 29 16.79 0.58 33.14
CA LYS A 29 15.72 1.26 32.38
C LYS A 29 15.62 0.79 30.92
N ALA A 30 16.74 0.36 30.34
CA ALA A 30 16.80 -0.28 29.02
C ALA A 30 15.99 -1.58 28.94
N GLN A 31 16.06 -2.43 29.97
CA GLN A 31 15.28 -3.66 30.06
C GLN A 31 13.78 -3.37 30.26
N TYR A 32 13.44 -2.30 30.98
CA TYR A 32 12.05 -1.83 31.11
C TYR A 32 11.49 -1.34 29.76
N ASN A 33 12.20 -0.45 29.05
CA ASN A 33 11.77 0.06 27.74
C ASN A 33 11.59 -1.05 26.69
N LYS A 34 12.44 -2.09 26.73
CA LYS A 34 12.31 -3.28 25.89
C LYS A 34 10.99 -4.03 26.13
N VAL A 35 10.60 -4.24 27.39
CA VAL A 35 9.33 -4.88 27.74
C VAL A 35 8.12 -4.10 27.20
N TYR A 36 8.13 -2.77 27.29
CA TYR A 36 7.04 -1.97 26.72
C TYR A 36 6.97 -2.06 25.20
N ALA A 37 8.12 -2.01 24.52
CA ALA A 37 8.14 -2.10 23.07
C ALA A 37 7.69 -3.48 22.56
N ASP A 38 8.05 -4.57 23.26
CA ASP A 38 7.52 -5.91 23.02
C ASP A 38 6.00 -5.98 23.23
N ILE A 39 5.48 -5.36 24.29
CA ILE A 39 4.03 -5.25 24.53
C ILE A 39 3.36 -4.48 23.39
N THR A 40 3.91 -3.35 22.95
CA THR A 40 3.38 -2.58 21.82
C THR A 40 3.34 -3.41 20.55
N ALA A 41 4.42 -4.13 20.23
CA ALA A 41 4.50 -4.96 19.03
C ALA A 41 3.44 -6.08 19.05
N ASN A 42 3.25 -6.75 20.20
CA ASN A 42 2.18 -7.74 20.37
C ASN A 42 0.79 -7.11 20.21
N MET A 43 0.54 -5.92 20.77
CA MET A 43 -0.74 -5.21 20.59
C MET A 43 -1.02 -4.85 19.13
N LEU A 44 0.01 -4.45 18.37
CA LEU A 44 -0.12 -4.18 16.94
C LEU A 44 -0.48 -5.47 16.16
N VAL A 45 0.16 -6.60 16.50
CA VAL A 45 -0.18 -7.91 15.94
C VAL A 45 -1.62 -8.32 16.28
N ASP A 46 -2.06 -8.12 17.52
CA ASP A 46 -3.43 -8.44 17.95
C ASP A 46 -4.49 -7.62 17.21
N MET A 47 -4.15 -6.38 16.88
CA MET A 47 -4.93 -5.50 16.02
C MET A 47 -5.00 -5.94 14.56
N GLY A 48 -4.15 -6.87 14.15
CA GLY A 48 -4.12 -7.48 12.83
C GLY A 48 -3.03 -6.93 11.91
N PHE A 49 -2.16 -6.02 12.38
CA PHE A 49 -1.00 -5.61 11.60
C PHE A 49 -0.09 -6.80 11.34
N GLU A 50 0.49 -6.83 10.16
CA GLU A 50 1.39 -7.89 9.73
C GLU A 50 2.82 -7.39 9.59
N ASN A 51 3.78 -8.32 9.50
CA ASN A 51 5.20 -8.01 9.37
C ASN A 51 5.69 -7.03 10.45
N VAL A 52 5.19 -7.19 11.67
CA VAL A 52 5.49 -6.28 12.78
C VAL A 52 6.89 -6.58 13.31
N VAL A 53 7.71 -5.54 13.42
CA VAL A 53 9.06 -5.60 13.97
C VAL A 53 9.28 -4.35 14.79
N TRP A 54 10.14 -4.41 15.79
CA TRP A 54 10.62 -3.21 16.46
C TRP A 54 12.10 -3.32 16.79
N SER A 55 12.75 -2.17 16.91
CA SER A 55 14.12 -2.05 17.43
C SER A 55 14.28 -0.70 18.10
N GLU A 56 15.22 -0.58 19.02
CA GLU A 56 15.56 0.68 19.66
C GLU A 56 17.07 0.79 19.82
N ASP A 57 17.63 1.92 19.41
CA ASP A 57 19.01 2.29 19.68
C ASP A 57 19.10 3.57 20.52
N GLU A 58 20.29 4.16 20.62
CA GLU A 58 20.51 5.39 21.39
C GLU A 58 19.82 6.61 20.79
N LYS A 59 19.52 6.60 19.48
CA LYS A 59 18.99 7.75 18.73
C LYS A 59 17.49 7.62 18.45
N GLU A 60 17.02 6.44 18.06
CA GLU A 60 15.63 6.25 17.66
C GLU A 60 15.05 4.88 18.05
N ARG A 61 13.74 4.88 18.33
CA ARG A 61 12.91 3.67 18.41
C ARG A 61 12.15 3.52 17.10
N VAL A 62 12.25 2.36 16.46
CA VAL A 62 11.60 2.09 15.18
C VAL A 62 10.62 0.94 15.32
N TYR A 63 9.40 1.16 14.85
CA TYR A 63 8.42 0.11 14.58
C TYR A 63 8.29 -0.08 13.08
N VAL A 64 8.21 -1.31 12.61
CA VAL A 64 7.89 -1.66 11.23
C VAL A 64 6.55 -2.38 11.25
N LEU A 65 5.66 -2.05 10.34
CA LEU A 65 4.35 -2.70 10.23
C LEU A 65 3.81 -2.65 8.80
N GLU A 66 2.97 -3.62 8.47
CA GLU A 66 2.16 -3.66 7.26
C GLU A 66 0.69 -3.53 7.65
N ASN A 67 0.05 -2.45 7.16
CA ASN A 67 -1.38 -2.25 7.39
C ASN A 67 -2.20 -3.16 6.46
N THR A 68 -2.62 -4.29 7.01
CA THR A 68 -3.57 -5.21 6.39
C THR A 68 -5.00 -5.14 6.97
N PRO A 69 -5.24 -4.76 8.25
CA PRO A 69 -6.58 -4.83 8.82
C PRO A 69 -7.46 -3.62 8.49
N TRP A 70 -6.90 -2.44 8.15
CA TRP A 70 -7.68 -1.27 7.72
C TRP A 70 -7.55 -1.03 6.23
N ARG A 71 -8.69 -0.79 5.57
CA ARG A 71 -8.75 -0.50 4.14
C ARG A 71 -7.98 0.77 3.74
N LEU A 72 -8.00 1.77 4.62
CA LEU A 72 -7.37 3.06 4.37
C LEU A 72 -6.09 3.18 5.18
N GLN A 73 -4.97 3.48 4.51
CA GLN A 73 -3.64 3.57 5.13
C GLN A 73 -3.61 4.59 6.28
N GLY A 74 -4.12 5.81 6.05
CA GLY A 74 -4.15 6.86 7.08
C GLY A 74 -4.91 6.45 8.35
N VAL A 75 -6.02 5.71 8.20
CA VAL A 75 -6.82 5.20 9.32
C VAL A 75 -6.06 4.13 10.11
N GLY A 76 -5.43 3.18 9.41
CA GLY A 76 -4.60 2.17 10.05
C GLY A 76 -3.44 2.80 10.82
N LEU A 77 -2.74 3.76 10.22
CA LEU A 77 -1.63 4.44 10.85
C LEU A 77 -2.04 5.28 12.06
N ALA A 78 -3.20 5.95 12.02
CA ALA A 78 -3.73 6.65 13.20
C ALA A 78 -3.92 5.69 14.38
N HIS A 79 -4.53 4.53 14.13
CA HIS A 79 -4.69 3.51 15.16
C HIS A 79 -3.36 2.94 15.67
N ALA A 80 -2.36 2.77 14.80
CA ALA A 80 -1.03 2.33 15.21
C ALA A 80 -0.35 3.38 16.12
N ILE A 81 -0.41 4.66 15.73
CA ILE A 81 0.11 5.79 16.52
C ILE A 81 -0.55 5.83 17.90
N ASP A 82 -1.89 5.74 17.97
CA ASP A 82 -2.62 5.77 19.23
C ASP A 82 -2.14 4.65 20.19
N ARG A 83 -1.82 3.46 19.66
CA ARG A 83 -1.27 2.36 20.48
C ARG A 83 0.15 2.60 20.94
N ILE A 84 1.03 3.04 20.03
CA ILE A 84 2.43 3.32 20.35
C ILE A 84 2.49 4.40 21.44
N GLN A 85 1.70 5.47 21.30
CA GLN A 85 1.65 6.52 22.31
C GLN A 85 1.05 6.04 23.64
N LYS A 86 0.04 5.16 23.61
CA LYS A 86 -0.55 4.59 24.83
C LYS A 86 0.43 3.74 25.63
N THR A 87 1.33 3.02 24.97
CA THR A 87 2.39 2.24 25.63
C THR A 87 3.60 3.08 26.04
N GLY A 88 3.73 4.28 25.47
CA GLY A 88 4.80 5.23 25.78
C GLY A 88 5.73 5.48 24.59
N LEU A 89 5.94 6.77 24.29
CA LEU A 89 6.97 7.24 23.34
C LEU A 89 8.38 7.07 23.94
N PRO A 90 9.43 6.99 23.10
CA PRO A 90 10.80 6.87 23.56
C PRO A 90 11.24 8.08 24.40
N GLU A 91 12.33 7.91 25.14
CA GLU A 91 12.85 8.92 26.08
C GLU A 91 13.16 10.27 25.41
N LYS A 92 13.20 11.33 26.23
CA LYS A 92 13.46 12.69 25.76
C LYS A 92 14.78 12.75 24.99
N GLY A 93 14.71 13.22 23.74
CA GLY A 93 15.86 13.30 22.84
C GLY A 93 15.94 12.18 21.80
N LYS A 94 15.15 11.10 21.94
CA LYS A 94 15.03 10.04 20.93
C LYS A 94 13.83 10.29 20.00
N SER A 95 13.99 9.97 18.72
CA SER A 95 12.86 9.94 17.78
C SER A 95 12.12 8.61 17.82
N CYS A 96 10.83 8.62 17.48
CA CYS A 96 10.04 7.43 17.22
C CYS A 96 9.72 7.36 15.74
N ARG A 97 10.06 6.26 15.08
CA ARG A 97 9.79 6.03 13.66
C ARG A 97 8.84 4.87 13.47
N ILE A 98 7.91 5.00 12.53
CA ILE A 98 7.05 3.92 12.04
C ILE A 98 7.37 3.74 10.55
N VAL A 99 7.93 2.60 10.17
CA VAL A 99 8.14 2.22 8.76
C VAL A 99 6.94 1.40 8.30
N VAL A 100 6.31 1.85 7.22
CA VAL A 100 5.12 1.21 6.66
C VAL A 100 5.50 0.36 5.46
N LEU A 101 5.13 -0.91 5.48
CA LEU A 101 5.37 -1.84 4.39
C LEU A 101 4.14 -1.99 3.49
N ASP A 102 4.39 -2.36 2.23
CA ASP A 102 3.43 -2.96 1.30
C ASP A 102 4.08 -4.19 0.67
N ASN A 103 3.45 -5.35 0.84
CA ASN A 103 3.99 -6.62 0.39
C ASN A 103 5.45 -6.85 0.83
N ASN A 104 5.74 -6.61 2.12
CA ASN A 104 7.09 -6.66 2.72
C ASN A 104 8.12 -5.65 2.16
N ILE A 105 7.72 -4.71 1.30
CA ILE A 105 8.60 -3.66 0.79
C ILE A 105 8.28 -2.35 1.51
N PRO A 106 9.26 -1.67 2.13
CA PRO A 106 9.01 -0.41 2.82
C PRO A 106 8.58 0.68 1.83
N GLN A 107 7.51 1.40 2.15
CA GLN A 107 6.93 2.44 1.29
C GLN A 107 7.23 3.84 1.84
N ILE A 108 6.86 4.10 3.08
CA ILE A 108 7.08 5.37 3.76
C ILE A 108 7.54 5.15 5.20
N SER A 109 8.02 6.20 5.84
CA SER A 109 8.12 6.24 7.29
C SER A 109 7.44 7.47 7.87
N LEU A 110 6.98 7.35 9.12
CA LEU A 110 6.46 8.44 9.93
C LEU A 110 7.43 8.65 11.07
N ILE A 111 7.85 9.89 11.29
CA ILE A 111 8.83 10.25 12.31
C ILE A 111 8.17 11.21 13.29
N TYR A 112 8.26 10.87 14.57
CA TYR A 112 7.98 11.77 15.67
C TYR A 112 9.29 12.14 16.34
N THR A 113 9.60 13.43 16.40
CA THR A 113 10.73 13.96 17.15
C THR A 113 10.21 14.71 18.36
N ALA A 114 10.57 14.24 19.55
CA ALA A 114 10.19 14.91 20.80
C ALA A 114 10.86 16.29 20.86
N ASN A 115 10.09 17.35 20.67
CA ASN A 115 10.56 18.73 20.80
C ASN A 115 10.25 19.23 22.22
N PRO A 116 11.05 20.16 22.79
CA PRO A 116 10.78 20.72 24.12
C PRO A 116 9.39 21.35 24.24
N ASP A 117 8.86 21.90 23.14
CA ASP A 117 7.53 22.51 23.09
C ASP A 117 6.38 21.51 22.92
N SER A 118 6.60 20.33 22.31
CA SER A 118 5.59 19.27 22.20
C SER A 118 5.36 18.51 23.52
N LEU A 119 6.26 18.68 24.49
CA LEU A 119 6.21 18.12 25.83
C LEU A 119 5.58 19.07 26.87
N LYS A 120 5.09 20.26 26.47
CA LYS A 120 4.29 21.14 27.36
C LYS A 120 2.88 20.62 27.62
N ALA A 121 2.52 19.47 27.05
CA ALA A 121 1.25 18.83 27.28
C ALA A 121 1.33 17.99 28.57
N ALA A 122 0.31 18.10 29.42
CA ALA A 122 0.26 17.57 30.78
C ALA A 122 0.60 16.06 30.87
N PRO A 123 1.08 15.54 32.01
CA PRO A 123 1.26 14.09 32.19
C PRO A 123 0.00 13.31 31.80
N GLY A 124 0.09 12.46 30.78
CA GLY A 124 -1.05 11.72 30.21
C GLY A 124 -1.65 12.29 28.91
N SER A 125 -1.14 13.40 28.39
CA SER A 125 -1.55 13.92 27.08
C SER A 125 -0.82 13.24 25.93
N TYR A 126 -1.57 12.79 24.93
CA TYR A 126 -1.05 12.23 23.68
C TYR A 126 -0.40 13.32 22.81
N ALA A 127 0.73 13.02 22.17
CA ALA A 127 1.33 13.95 21.22
C ALA A 127 0.38 14.14 20.03
N ALA A 128 0.14 15.40 19.66
CA ALA A 128 -0.75 15.72 18.55
C ALA A 128 -0.33 14.94 17.29
N ARG A 129 -1.29 14.36 16.56
CA ARG A 129 -0.99 13.61 15.33
C ARG A 129 -0.28 14.45 14.28
N SER A 130 -0.45 15.77 14.32
CA SER A 130 0.28 16.75 13.50
C SER A 130 1.80 16.75 13.72
N ALA A 131 2.27 16.22 14.85
CA ALA A 131 3.69 16.14 15.20
C ALA A 131 4.41 14.94 14.54
N TRP A 132 3.68 14.07 13.84
CA TRP A 132 4.26 13.01 13.03
C TRP A 132 4.45 13.50 11.60
N ASP A 133 5.70 13.48 11.15
CA ASP A 133 6.04 13.80 9.76
C ASP A 133 6.17 12.52 8.95
N ALA A 134 5.35 12.40 7.91
CA ALA A 134 5.48 11.33 6.94
C ALA A 134 6.50 11.71 5.86
N THR A 135 7.32 10.76 5.44
CA THR A 135 8.31 10.93 4.36
C THR A 135 8.54 9.62 3.64
N TYR A 136 8.99 9.68 2.39
CA TYR A 136 9.53 8.49 1.73
C TYR A 136 10.87 8.08 2.35
N ASP A 137 11.59 8.93 3.05
CA ASP A 137 12.86 8.55 3.68
C ASP A 137 12.66 7.50 4.78
N LEU A 138 13.51 6.48 4.85
CA LEU A 138 13.42 5.42 5.86
C LEU A 138 14.36 5.66 7.05
N GLY A 139 15.35 6.55 6.91
CA GLY A 139 16.40 6.76 7.92
C GLY A 139 17.37 5.58 8.05
N ASP A 140 18.43 5.80 8.82
CA ASP A 140 19.56 4.87 8.94
C ASP A 140 19.21 3.59 9.71
N SER A 141 18.22 3.63 10.60
CA SER A 141 17.86 2.46 11.42
C SER A 141 17.13 1.36 10.65
N TRP A 142 16.63 1.63 9.45
CA TRP A 142 16.01 0.60 8.61
C TRP A 142 16.96 -0.59 8.36
N ASP A 143 18.25 -0.32 8.14
CA ASP A 143 19.24 -1.36 7.87
C ASP A 143 19.49 -2.29 9.05
N LYS A 144 19.22 -1.80 10.27
CA LYS A 144 19.28 -2.58 11.50
C LYS A 144 18.00 -3.41 11.64
N VAL A 145 16.84 -2.76 11.56
CA VAL A 145 15.54 -3.40 11.85
C VAL A 145 15.16 -4.45 10.82
N LYS A 146 15.59 -4.32 9.56
CA LYS A 146 15.23 -5.30 8.51
C LYS A 146 15.76 -6.72 8.77
N LYS A 147 16.73 -6.89 9.67
CA LYS A 147 17.33 -8.18 10.03
C LYS A 147 16.64 -8.87 11.22
N GLU A 148 15.82 -8.12 11.95
CA GLU A 148 15.13 -8.63 13.14
C GLU A 148 13.96 -9.56 12.76
N TYR A 149 13.54 -10.37 13.73
CA TYR A 149 12.44 -11.32 13.55
C TYR A 149 11.11 -10.61 13.29
N ARG A 150 10.36 -11.09 12.28
CA ARG A 150 9.04 -10.55 11.90
C ARG A 150 7.91 -11.30 12.57
N MET A 151 7.12 -10.57 13.34
CA MET A 151 5.90 -11.07 13.95
C MET A 151 4.75 -11.00 12.94
N ASN A 152 3.87 -12.01 12.94
CA ASN A 152 2.69 -12.09 12.09
C ASN A 152 3.00 -11.88 10.58
N SER A 153 3.92 -12.67 10.04
CA SER A 153 4.35 -12.60 8.63
C SER A 153 3.17 -12.62 7.65
N SER A 154 3.23 -11.82 6.59
CA SER A 154 2.23 -11.81 5.51
C SER A 154 2.46 -12.90 4.45
N LEU A 155 3.63 -13.56 4.48
CA LEU A 155 3.99 -14.57 3.49
C LEU A 155 3.08 -15.79 3.56
N PHE A 156 2.74 -16.34 2.39
CA PHE A 156 1.87 -17.50 2.18
C PHE A 156 0.42 -17.34 2.68
N LYS A 157 0.04 -16.16 3.18
CA LYS A 157 -1.36 -15.83 3.43
C LYS A 157 -2.08 -15.54 2.13
N VAL A 158 -3.35 -15.91 2.09
CA VAL A 158 -4.18 -15.86 0.88
C VAL A 158 -5.26 -14.79 1.03
N ASP A 159 -5.30 -13.86 0.08
CA ASP A 159 -6.41 -12.94 -0.09
C ASP A 159 -7.27 -13.38 -1.27
N VAL A 160 -8.56 -13.62 -1.01
CA VAL A 160 -9.56 -13.79 -2.06
C VAL A 160 -10.25 -12.44 -2.23
N VAL A 161 -9.89 -11.70 -3.28
CA VAL A 161 -10.33 -10.33 -3.53
C VAL A 161 -11.36 -10.33 -4.65
N VAL A 162 -12.57 -9.85 -4.37
CA VAL A 162 -13.66 -9.80 -5.36
C VAL A 162 -13.66 -8.44 -6.06
N TYR A 163 -13.30 -8.41 -7.34
CA TYR A 163 -13.28 -7.20 -8.16
C TYR A 163 -14.59 -7.00 -8.92
N PRO A 164 -15.41 -5.98 -8.60
CA PRO A 164 -16.49 -5.57 -9.48
C PRO A 164 -15.93 -4.78 -10.67
N GLU A 165 -16.24 -5.19 -11.88
CA GLU A 165 -15.79 -4.53 -13.10
C GLU A 165 -17.01 -4.09 -13.91
N LEU A 166 -17.12 -2.78 -14.14
CA LEU A 166 -18.22 -2.20 -14.92
C LEU A 166 -17.65 -1.55 -16.18
N TYR A 167 -18.10 -2.02 -17.33
CA TYR A 167 -17.78 -1.44 -18.63
C TYR A 167 -19.04 -0.83 -19.23
N LEU A 168 -18.91 0.43 -19.62
CA LEU A 168 -19.97 1.19 -20.31
C LEU A 168 -19.45 1.62 -21.67
N LYS A 169 -20.28 1.50 -22.71
CA LYS A 169 -20.00 2.08 -24.03
C LYS A 169 -21.27 2.69 -24.60
N ASN A 170 -21.15 3.89 -25.15
CA ASN A 170 -22.24 4.62 -25.79
C ASN A 170 -21.99 4.63 -27.31
N LEU A 171 -22.26 3.50 -27.97
CA LEU A 171 -21.95 3.31 -29.40
C LEU A 171 -23.19 3.18 -30.29
N ILE A 172 -24.39 3.05 -29.71
CA ILE A 172 -25.62 2.77 -30.45
C ILE A 172 -26.62 3.90 -30.21
N ILE A 173 -27.23 4.42 -31.28
CA ILE A 173 -28.17 5.55 -31.20
C ILE A 173 -29.44 5.18 -30.39
N THR A 174 -29.86 3.92 -30.45
CA THR A 174 -31.10 3.43 -29.83
C THR A 174 -30.98 3.12 -28.33
N GLN A 175 -29.77 3.13 -27.75
CA GLN A 175 -29.52 2.83 -26.34
C GLN A 175 -28.47 3.79 -25.77
N ILE A 176 -28.78 4.42 -24.63
CA ILE A 176 -27.87 5.41 -24.01
C ILE A 176 -26.54 4.75 -23.60
N TYR A 177 -26.58 3.52 -23.07
CA TYR A 177 -25.38 2.73 -22.76
C TYR A 177 -25.61 1.25 -22.99
N GLN A 178 -24.60 0.59 -23.55
CA GLN A 178 -24.41 -0.85 -23.43
C GLN A 178 -23.56 -1.12 -22.19
N VAL A 179 -23.93 -2.15 -21.42
CA VAL A 179 -23.32 -2.44 -20.11
C VAL A 179 -22.77 -3.85 -20.09
N LEU A 180 -21.55 -4.00 -19.56
CA LEU A 180 -21.00 -5.28 -19.14
C LEU A 180 -20.59 -5.14 -17.67
N PHE A 181 -21.16 -5.98 -16.82
CA PHE A 181 -20.85 -6.06 -15.41
C PHE A 181 -20.29 -7.44 -15.09
N ASN A 182 -19.03 -7.47 -14.67
CA ASN A 182 -18.34 -8.68 -14.24
C ASN A 182 -18.06 -8.63 -12.74
N LEU A 183 -18.11 -9.80 -12.13
CA LEU A 183 -17.59 -10.04 -10.79
C LEU A 183 -16.38 -10.96 -10.93
N SER A 184 -15.20 -10.43 -10.62
CA SER A 184 -13.94 -11.08 -10.96
C SER A 184 -13.13 -11.41 -9.69
N PRO A 185 -13.46 -12.47 -8.93
CA PRO A 185 -12.67 -12.91 -7.79
C PRO A 185 -11.23 -13.25 -8.22
N ALA A 186 -10.27 -12.77 -7.44
CA ALA A 186 -8.86 -13.04 -7.60
C ALA A 186 -8.26 -13.63 -6.33
N ILE A 187 -7.38 -14.60 -6.51
CA ILE A 187 -6.52 -15.13 -5.46
C ILE A 187 -5.21 -14.36 -5.51
N GLU A 188 -4.84 -13.76 -4.39
CA GLU A 188 -3.61 -13.00 -4.21
C GLU A 188 -2.76 -13.62 -3.10
N VAL A 189 -1.53 -14.01 -3.45
CA VAL A 189 -0.60 -14.67 -2.52
C VAL A 189 0.80 -14.08 -2.67
N SER A 190 1.43 -13.78 -1.54
CA SER A 190 2.81 -13.32 -1.47
C SER A 190 3.72 -14.44 -0.98
N PHE A 191 4.70 -14.86 -1.78
CA PHE A 191 5.59 -15.97 -1.40
C PHE A 191 6.91 -15.51 -0.78
N TRP A 192 7.43 -14.34 -1.18
CA TRP A 192 8.60 -13.70 -0.57
C TRP A 192 8.53 -12.18 -0.71
N ASN A 193 9.54 -11.47 -0.18
CA ASN A 193 9.54 -10.02 -0.11
C ASN A 193 9.32 -9.37 -1.49
N GLY A 194 8.26 -8.58 -1.61
CA GLY A 194 7.89 -7.85 -2.82
C GLY A 194 7.24 -8.68 -3.92
N MET A 195 7.18 -10.01 -3.81
CA MET A 195 6.51 -10.81 -4.83
C MET A 195 5.03 -11.03 -4.52
N LYS A 196 4.19 -10.96 -5.54
CA LYS A 196 2.75 -11.23 -5.46
C LYS A 196 2.28 -11.96 -6.71
N LEU A 197 1.70 -13.14 -6.50
CA LEU A 197 0.93 -13.86 -7.51
C LEU A 197 -0.53 -13.40 -7.42
N THR A 198 -1.12 -13.07 -8.57
CA THR A 198 -2.54 -12.74 -8.70
C THR A 198 -3.15 -13.61 -9.78
N ALA A 199 -4.19 -14.37 -9.46
CA ALA A 199 -4.93 -15.19 -10.41
C ALA A 199 -6.42 -14.89 -10.31
N GLN A 200 -7.01 -14.38 -11.39
CA GLN A 200 -8.38 -13.89 -11.44
C GLN A 200 -9.27 -14.82 -12.26
N MET A 201 -10.52 -14.96 -11.86
CA MET A 201 -11.57 -15.66 -12.58
C MET A 201 -12.69 -14.65 -12.88
N VAL A 202 -13.10 -14.48 -14.13
CA VAL A 202 -14.13 -13.50 -14.52
C VAL A 202 -15.49 -14.17 -14.59
N PHE A 203 -16.46 -13.68 -13.81
CA PHE A 203 -17.85 -14.09 -13.88
C PHE A 203 -18.69 -12.94 -14.45
N PRO A 204 -19.12 -13.01 -15.71
CA PRO A 204 -20.02 -12.01 -16.26
C PRO A 204 -21.42 -12.17 -15.65
N ILE A 205 -21.87 -11.14 -14.95
CA ILE A 205 -23.17 -11.10 -14.26
C ILE A 205 -24.24 -10.51 -15.19
N TYR A 206 -23.86 -9.53 -15.99
CA TYR A 206 -24.76 -8.87 -16.95
C TYR A 206 -23.99 -8.44 -18.19
N ASN A 207 -24.55 -8.72 -19.37
CA ASN A 207 -23.96 -8.35 -20.65
C ASN A 207 -25.06 -7.96 -21.63
N ASP A 208 -25.16 -6.66 -21.93
CA ASP A 208 -26.10 -6.08 -22.88
C ASP A 208 -25.34 -5.43 -24.04
N GLY A 209 -24.63 -6.27 -24.82
CA GLY A 209 -24.05 -5.85 -26.11
C GLY A 209 -22.52 -5.83 -26.21
N TYR A 210 -21.79 -6.46 -25.30
CA TYR A 210 -20.34 -6.68 -25.41
C TYR A 210 -19.95 -7.96 -26.17
N GLY A 211 -20.95 -8.66 -26.73
CA GLY A 211 -20.77 -9.85 -27.56
C GLY A 211 -20.85 -11.16 -26.77
N PRO A 212 -21.07 -12.31 -27.43
CA PRO A 212 -21.34 -13.58 -26.75
C PRO A 212 -20.17 -14.12 -25.93
N TRP A 213 -18.93 -13.80 -26.30
CA TRP A 213 -17.73 -14.28 -25.61
C TRP A 213 -17.50 -13.57 -24.27
N ALA A 214 -17.80 -12.27 -24.19
CA ALA A 214 -17.75 -11.51 -22.94
C ALA A 214 -18.80 -11.97 -21.91
N GLY A 215 -19.81 -12.73 -22.34
CA GLY A 215 -20.84 -13.33 -21.47
C GLY A 215 -20.49 -14.72 -20.94
N LYS A 216 -19.26 -15.22 -21.14
CA LYS A 216 -18.83 -16.54 -20.66
C LYS A 216 -17.86 -16.41 -19.50
N ILE A 217 -17.88 -17.39 -18.59
CA ILE A 217 -16.88 -17.52 -17.54
C ILE A 217 -15.53 -17.87 -18.19
N HIS A 218 -14.50 -17.12 -17.86
CA HIS A 218 -13.14 -17.32 -18.37
C HIS A 218 -12.10 -16.77 -17.40
N PRO A 219 -10.85 -17.29 -17.39
CA PRO A 219 -9.81 -16.72 -16.54
C PRO A 219 -9.55 -15.25 -16.90
N GLY A 220 -9.26 -14.44 -15.90
CA GLY A 220 -8.94 -13.02 -16.06
C GLY A 220 -7.44 -12.81 -16.12
N MET A 221 -6.98 -11.84 -15.33
CA MET A 221 -5.55 -11.60 -15.14
C MET A 221 -4.89 -12.75 -14.37
N VAL A 222 -3.75 -13.23 -14.87
CA VAL A 222 -2.90 -14.21 -14.18
C VAL A 222 -1.48 -13.67 -14.22
N THR A 223 -1.02 -13.07 -13.13
CA THR A 223 0.21 -12.28 -13.11
C THR A 223 1.09 -12.62 -11.92
N LEU A 224 2.38 -12.70 -12.19
CA LEU A 224 3.43 -12.71 -11.18
C LEU A 224 4.11 -11.35 -11.19
N SER A 225 4.05 -10.65 -10.07
CA SER A 225 4.67 -9.33 -9.92
C SER A 225 5.73 -9.35 -8.83
N GLN A 226 6.82 -8.62 -9.05
CA GLN A 226 7.90 -8.40 -8.10
C GLN A 226 8.11 -6.90 -7.94
N SER A 227 7.84 -6.41 -6.73
CA SER A 227 8.05 -5.03 -6.33
C SER A 227 9.39 -4.89 -5.61
N PHE A 228 10.05 -3.77 -5.84
CA PHE A 228 11.34 -3.44 -5.28
C PHE A 228 11.33 -1.98 -4.82
N ARG A 229 12.07 -1.74 -3.74
CA ARG A 229 12.49 -0.39 -3.37
C ARG A 229 13.98 -0.25 -3.67
N LEU A 230 14.28 0.66 -4.59
CA LEU A 230 15.63 1.05 -4.96
C LEU A 230 16.09 2.27 -4.12
N PRO A 231 17.39 2.57 -4.08
CA PRO A 231 17.91 3.77 -3.42
C PRO A 231 17.25 5.06 -3.94
N TYR A 232 17.39 6.13 -3.16
CA TYR A 232 16.90 7.47 -3.52
C TYR A 232 15.39 7.54 -3.79
N ARG A 233 14.56 6.88 -2.96
CA ARG A 233 13.08 6.97 -3.02
C ARG A 233 12.51 6.52 -4.38
N THR A 234 13.13 5.50 -4.95
CA THR A 234 12.74 4.91 -6.22
C THR A 234 12.05 3.58 -5.99
N PHE A 235 10.91 3.39 -6.64
CA PHE A 235 10.13 2.16 -6.59
C PHE A 235 10.09 1.55 -7.98
N ALA A 236 10.23 0.24 -8.05
CA ALA A 236 10.12 -0.50 -9.30
C ALA A 236 9.21 -1.71 -9.11
N ARG A 237 8.45 -2.04 -10.15
CA ARG A 237 7.61 -3.24 -10.19
C ARG A 237 7.75 -3.89 -11.56
N ALA A 238 8.26 -5.11 -11.57
CA ALA A 238 8.28 -5.97 -12.74
C ALA A 238 7.09 -6.94 -12.65
N SER A 239 6.36 -7.13 -13.74
CA SER A 239 5.22 -8.04 -13.82
C SER A 239 5.31 -8.88 -15.08
N ILE A 240 4.94 -10.15 -14.98
CA ILE A 240 4.86 -11.08 -16.12
C ILE A 240 3.56 -11.87 -16.04
N GLY A 241 2.95 -12.13 -17.20
CA GLY A 241 1.81 -13.04 -17.32
C GLY A 241 0.74 -12.52 -18.25
N LEU A 242 -0.51 -12.77 -17.86
CA LEU A 242 -1.72 -12.40 -18.57
C LEU A 242 -2.32 -11.15 -17.93
N PHE A 243 -2.31 -10.06 -18.68
CA PHE A 243 -2.78 -8.74 -18.29
C PHE A 243 -4.23 -8.52 -18.73
N ASN A 244 -4.82 -7.40 -18.32
CA ASN A 244 -6.13 -7.03 -18.84
C ASN A 244 -6.05 -6.62 -20.32
N ALA A 245 -7.21 -6.28 -20.91
CA ALA A 245 -7.31 -5.86 -22.30
C ALA A 245 -6.72 -6.90 -23.29
N ASP A 246 -6.84 -8.19 -22.94
CA ASP A 246 -6.45 -9.32 -23.78
C ASP A 246 -4.96 -9.25 -24.17
N ARG A 247 -4.10 -9.05 -23.17
CA ARG A 247 -2.64 -8.94 -23.36
C ARG A 247 -1.90 -9.98 -22.54
N TYR A 248 -0.83 -10.53 -23.12
CA TYR A 248 0.17 -11.28 -22.38
C TYR A 248 1.55 -10.66 -22.57
N GLY A 249 2.43 -10.77 -21.58
CA GLY A 249 3.81 -10.32 -21.73
C GLY A 249 4.46 -9.89 -20.43
N VAL A 250 5.36 -8.92 -20.54
CA VAL A 250 6.16 -8.38 -19.45
C VAL A 250 5.96 -6.87 -19.36
N ASP A 251 5.88 -6.36 -18.14
CA ASP A 251 5.69 -4.96 -17.80
C ASP A 251 6.68 -4.55 -16.70
N LEU A 252 7.30 -3.39 -16.86
CA LEU A 252 8.17 -2.78 -15.86
C LEU A 252 7.69 -1.35 -15.62
N ALA A 253 7.26 -1.08 -14.39
CA ALA A 253 6.88 0.25 -13.93
C ALA A 253 7.90 0.76 -12.90
N VAL A 254 8.29 2.02 -13.01
CA VAL A 254 9.25 2.70 -12.13
C VAL A 254 8.68 4.05 -11.74
N THR A 255 8.76 4.37 -10.45
CA THR A 255 8.38 5.69 -9.91
C THR A 255 9.51 6.20 -9.04
N HIS A 256 9.94 7.43 -9.29
CA HIS A 256 10.99 8.09 -8.50
C HIS A 256 10.41 9.36 -7.87
N HIS A 257 10.50 9.48 -6.54
CA HIS A 257 10.07 10.68 -5.83
C HIS A 257 11.24 11.62 -5.59
N LEU A 258 11.10 12.88 -6.01
CA LEU A 258 12.12 13.90 -5.81
C LEU A 258 12.26 14.28 -4.32
N LYS A 259 13.28 15.09 -4.01
CA LYS A 259 13.60 15.49 -2.62
C LYS A 259 12.42 16.17 -1.90
N ASP A 260 11.64 16.97 -2.61
CA ASP A 260 10.43 17.66 -2.09
C ASP A 260 9.23 16.71 -1.89
N GLU A 261 9.30 15.48 -2.40
CA GLU A 261 8.29 14.41 -2.31
C GLU A 261 6.92 14.74 -2.94
N ARG A 262 6.66 16.01 -3.28
CA ARG A 262 5.50 16.48 -4.04
C ARG A 262 5.63 16.13 -5.51
N PHE A 263 6.86 16.07 -6.00
CA PHE A 263 7.14 15.76 -7.39
C PHE A 263 7.55 14.29 -7.53
N SER A 264 6.93 13.59 -8.47
CA SER A 264 7.34 12.26 -8.89
C SER A 264 7.62 12.22 -10.38
N LEU A 265 8.52 11.33 -10.78
CA LEU A 265 8.77 10.92 -12.16
C LEU A 265 8.30 9.47 -12.30
N GLU A 266 7.56 9.18 -13.35
CA GLU A 266 6.97 7.87 -13.62
C GLU A 266 7.41 7.40 -15.00
N GLY A 267 7.96 6.19 -15.06
CA GLY A 267 8.31 5.50 -16.29
C GLY A 267 7.68 4.12 -16.31
N ARG A 268 7.15 3.70 -17.45
CA ARG A 268 6.65 2.34 -17.65
C ARG A 268 7.05 1.89 -19.04
N ILE A 269 7.46 0.64 -19.16
CA ILE A 269 7.70 -0.01 -20.43
C ILE A 269 7.15 -1.43 -20.35
N GLY A 270 6.49 -1.88 -21.41
CA GLY A 270 6.06 -3.26 -21.49
C GLY A 270 6.06 -3.78 -22.91
N CYS A 271 6.43 -5.06 -23.01
CA CYS A 271 6.39 -5.83 -24.25
C CYS A 271 5.24 -6.81 -24.13
N THR A 272 4.17 -6.57 -24.90
CA THR A 272 2.92 -7.34 -24.82
C THR A 272 2.47 -7.85 -26.18
N GLY A 273 1.98 -9.09 -26.23
CA GLY A 273 1.25 -9.64 -27.37
C GLY A 273 -0.26 -9.62 -27.12
N THR A 274 -1.06 -9.69 -28.18
CA THR A 274 -2.50 -9.94 -28.05
C THR A 274 -2.76 -11.39 -27.66
N GLY A 275 -3.69 -11.64 -26.75
CA GLY A 275 -4.13 -13.01 -26.48
C GLY A 275 -5.47 -13.01 -25.77
N SER A 276 -6.29 -14.01 -26.03
CA SER A 276 -7.69 -14.02 -25.56
C SER A 276 -8.10 -15.38 -25.06
N TRP A 277 -8.97 -15.37 -24.06
CA TRP A 277 -9.57 -16.58 -23.53
C TRP A 277 -10.76 -17.03 -24.36
N HIS A 278 -10.71 -18.28 -24.81
CA HIS A 278 -11.87 -18.98 -25.35
C HIS A 278 -12.25 -20.06 -24.34
N LYS A 279 -13.18 -19.73 -23.43
CA LYS A 279 -13.49 -20.53 -22.24
C LYS A 279 -12.26 -20.67 -21.34
N PHE A 280 -11.65 -21.86 -21.29
CA PHE A 280 -10.46 -22.17 -20.50
C PHE A 280 -9.20 -22.41 -21.37
N GLU A 281 -9.30 -22.17 -22.68
CA GLU A 281 -8.17 -22.25 -23.60
C GLU A 281 -7.67 -20.83 -23.92
N TYR A 282 -6.37 -20.59 -23.74
CA TYR A 282 -5.77 -19.30 -24.03
C TYR A 282 -5.17 -19.30 -25.44
N HIS A 283 -5.63 -18.38 -26.29
CA HIS A 283 -5.12 -18.23 -27.65
C HIS A 283 -4.13 -17.08 -27.71
N TYR A 284 -2.89 -17.40 -28.03
CA TYR A 284 -1.82 -16.42 -28.23
C TYR A 284 -1.87 -15.85 -29.64
N GLY A 285 -1.90 -14.53 -29.75
CA GLY A 285 -1.66 -13.80 -30.98
C GLY A 285 -0.17 -13.72 -31.31
N THR A 286 0.14 -13.54 -32.58
CA THR A 286 1.53 -13.52 -33.09
C THR A 286 2.19 -12.14 -33.01
N HIS A 287 1.40 -11.08 -32.85
CA HIS A 287 1.91 -9.70 -32.88
C HIS A 287 2.26 -9.20 -31.48
N GLN A 288 3.56 -9.08 -31.21
CA GLN A 288 4.08 -8.40 -30.02
C GLN A 288 4.24 -6.90 -30.28
N ARG A 289 4.09 -6.11 -29.22
CA ARG A 289 4.20 -4.66 -29.25
C ARG A 289 4.87 -4.14 -27.99
N VAL A 290 5.81 -3.24 -28.19
CA VAL A 290 6.37 -2.44 -27.11
C VAL A 290 5.48 -1.21 -26.89
N THR A 291 5.14 -0.97 -25.65
CA THR A 291 4.42 0.22 -25.18
C THR A 291 5.24 0.87 -24.09
N TRP A 292 5.17 2.19 -24.00
CA TRP A 292 5.90 2.96 -23.00
C TRP A 292 5.08 4.14 -22.53
N SER A 293 5.32 4.57 -21.30
CA SER A 293 4.80 5.83 -20.75
C SER A 293 5.90 6.50 -19.95
N LEU A 294 6.07 7.79 -20.15
CA LEU A 294 6.96 8.62 -19.34
C LEU A 294 6.19 9.86 -18.89
N GLY A 295 6.25 10.18 -17.61
CA GLY A 295 5.55 11.34 -17.08
C GLY A 295 6.08 11.82 -15.76
N GLY A 296 5.48 12.91 -15.29
CA GLY A 296 5.73 13.45 -13.97
C GLY A 296 4.42 13.85 -13.30
N SER A 297 4.41 13.87 -11.98
CA SER A 297 3.29 14.35 -11.20
C SER A 297 3.72 15.37 -10.15
N PHE A 298 2.80 16.26 -9.81
CA PHE A 298 2.92 17.23 -8.73
C PHE A 298 1.73 17.09 -7.79
N TYR A 299 2.01 16.92 -6.50
CA TYR A 299 1.01 16.80 -5.45
C TYR A 299 0.86 18.11 -4.67
N TRP A 300 -0.30 18.74 -4.81
CA TRP A 300 -0.69 19.95 -4.08
C TRP A 300 -1.34 19.58 -2.74
N SER A 301 -0.53 19.59 -1.68
CA SER A 301 -0.91 19.19 -0.32
C SER A 301 -2.09 19.96 0.29
N LYS A 302 -2.21 21.27 0.01
CA LYS A 302 -3.30 22.10 0.56
C LYS A 302 -4.71 21.60 0.19
N TYR A 303 -4.86 21.03 -1.01
CA TYR A 303 -6.15 20.58 -1.53
C TYR A 303 -6.24 19.06 -1.71
N ASN A 304 -5.16 18.32 -1.41
CA ASN A 304 -5.00 16.91 -1.74
C ASN A 304 -5.21 16.64 -3.24
N THR A 305 -4.63 17.48 -4.09
CA THR A 305 -4.82 17.40 -5.54
C THR A 305 -3.51 17.05 -6.24
N GLN A 306 -3.53 16.00 -7.05
CA GLN A 306 -2.43 15.60 -7.92
C GLN A 306 -2.67 16.08 -9.35
N VAL A 307 -1.66 16.71 -9.94
CA VAL A 307 -1.58 17.02 -11.36
C VAL A 307 -0.55 16.08 -11.98
N SER A 308 -0.89 15.32 -13.00
CA SER A 308 0.09 14.48 -13.72
C SER A 308 0.07 14.75 -15.20
N LEU A 309 1.26 14.76 -15.82
CA LEU A 309 1.45 14.88 -17.25
C LEU A 309 2.26 13.68 -17.73
N LYS A 310 1.75 12.98 -18.75
CA LYS A 310 2.36 11.76 -19.31
C LYS A 310 2.42 11.84 -20.82
N ALA A 311 3.52 11.39 -21.39
CA ALA A 311 3.66 11.02 -22.79
C ALA A 311 3.61 9.49 -22.87
N GLU A 312 2.69 8.95 -23.66
CA GLU A 312 2.37 7.51 -23.67
C GLU A 312 2.21 7.00 -25.10
N GLN A 313 2.72 5.79 -25.35
CA GLN A 313 2.37 4.98 -26.51
C GLN A 313 1.28 3.97 -26.12
N TYR A 314 0.14 4.10 -26.77
CA TYR A 314 -1.04 3.27 -26.52
C TYR A 314 -1.03 1.99 -27.37
N LEU A 315 -2.01 1.11 -27.13
CA LEU A 315 -2.05 -0.23 -27.70
C LEU A 315 -2.14 -0.25 -29.24
N LEU A 316 -2.73 0.76 -29.90
CA LEU A 316 -2.74 0.85 -31.37
C LEU A 316 -1.50 1.53 -31.96
N GLY A 317 -0.53 1.91 -31.11
CA GLY A 317 0.77 2.46 -31.50
C GLY A 317 0.77 3.98 -31.60
N GLU A 318 -0.38 4.60 -31.36
CA GLU A 318 -0.54 6.04 -31.24
C GLU A 318 0.26 6.57 -30.06
N VAL A 319 1.04 7.62 -30.32
CA VAL A 319 1.81 8.33 -29.31
C VAL A 319 1.08 9.61 -28.97
N GLY A 320 0.87 9.87 -27.68
CA GLY A 320 0.10 11.02 -27.23
C GLY A 320 0.47 11.51 -25.86
N GLY A 321 -0.06 12.69 -25.54
CA GLY A 321 -0.01 13.28 -24.22
C GLY A 321 -1.30 13.06 -23.45
N ARG A 322 -1.20 12.86 -22.15
CA ARG A 322 -2.31 12.79 -21.19
C ARG A 322 -2.01 13.68 -20.01
N ILE A 323 -3.00 14.48 -19.60
CA ILE A 323 -2.98 15.24 -18.36
C ILE A 323 -4.12 14.76 -17.47
N ASP A 324 -3.84 14.54 -16.19
CA ASP A 324 -4.85 14.22 -15.19
C ASP A 324 -4.78 15.25 -14.05
N LEU A 325 -5.95 15.67 -13.57
CA LEU A 325 -6.14 16.51 -12.39
C LEU A 325 -7.06 15.76 -11.43
N ILE A 326 -6.50 15.17 -10.39
CA ILE A 326 -7.20 14.27 -9.48
C ILE A 326 -7.13 14.80 -8.06
N ARG A 327 -8.28 14.95 -7.42
CA ARG A 327 -8.38 15.24 -6.00
C ARG A 327 -8.63 13.96 -5.21
N HIS A 328 -7.86 13.76 -4.16
CA HIS A 328 -7.94 12.63 -3.26
C HIS A 328 -8.66 13.01 -1.97
N PHE A 329 -9.66 12.22 -1.62
CA PHE A 329 -10.37 12.23 -0.36
C PHE A 329 -10.14 10.90 0.36
N ARG A 330 -10.47 10.84 1.66
CA ARG A 330 -10.34 9.63 2.47
C ARG A 330 -10.91 8.38 1.81
N HIS A 331 -12.15 8.44 1.33
CA HIS A 331 -12.89 7.30 0.80
C HIS A 331 -13.00 7.29 -0.73
N CYS A 332 -12.57 8.34 -1.43
CA CYS A 332 -12.71 8.42 -2.87
C CYS A 332 -11.64 9.31 -3.52
N SER A 333 -11.43 9.15 -4.82
CA SER A 333 -10.59 10.04 -5.62
C SER A 333 -11.37 10.43 -6.86
N ILE A 334 -11.48 11.72 -7.14
CA ILE A 334 -12.29 12.27 -8.23
C ILE A 334 -11.43 13.23 -9.02
N GLY A 335 -11.49 13.16 -10.35
CA GLY A 335 -10.69 14.01 -11.19
C GLY A 335 -11.16 14.08 -12.63
N PHE A 336 -10.45 14.90 -13.38
CA PHE A 336 -10.64 15.08 -14.81
C PHE A 336 -9.36 14.70 -15.54
N TYR A 337 -9.51 14.26 -16.79
CA TYR A 337 -8.38 14.00 -17.66
C TYR A 337 -8.65 14.55 -19.05
N ALA A 338 -7.57 14.92 -19.73
CA ALA A 338 -7.58 15.29 -21.14
C ALA A 338 -6.40 14.62 -21.84
N MET A 339 -6.59 14.24 -23.09
CA MET A 339 -5.59 13.51 -23.85
C MET A 339 -5.65 13.83 -25.34
N LYS A 340 -4.50 13.72 -25.99
CA LYS A 340 -4.33 13.92 -27.43
C LYS A 340 -3.21 13.01 -27.94
N ALA A 341 -3.49 12.22 -28.96
CA ALA A 341 -2.50 11.37 -29.63
C ALA A 341 -2.45 11.65 -31.12
N GLN A 342 -1.35 11.25 -31.75
CA GLN A 342 -1.16 11.34 -33.19
C GLN A 342 -2.15 10.42 -33.90
N GLY A 343 -2.88 10.96 -34.89
CA GLY A 343 -3.86 10.20 -35.66
C GLY A 343 -5.18 9.91 -34.94
N ALA A 344 -5.38 10.43 -33.72
CA ALA A 344 -6.61 10.28 -32.96
C ALA A 344 -7.25 11.65 -32.64
N LEU A 345 -8.58 11.68 -32.55
CA LEU A 345 -9.31 12.87 -32.11
C LEU A 345 -8.98 13.20 -30.65
N LYS A 346 -9.04 14.48 -30.29
CA LYS A 346 -8.85 14.92 -28.90
C LYS A 346 -9.90 14.27 -28.01
N ASN A 347 -9.50 13.89 -26.81
CA ASN A 347 -10.41 13.24 -25.89
C ASN A 347 -10.21 13.71 -24.44
N GLY A 348 -11.20 13.47 -23.60
CA GLY A 348 -11.15 13.81 -22.18
C GLY A 348 -12.38 13.31 -21.46
N GLY A 349 -12.41 13.52 -20.15
CA GLY A 349 -13.54 13.12 -19.33
C GLY A 349 -13.24 13.21 -17.85
N PHE A 350 -14.04 12.50 -17.06
CA PHE A 350 -13.86 12.44 -15.62
C PHE A 350 -13.58 11.01 -15.17
N ARG A 351 -12.90 10.90 -14.04
CA ARG A 351 -12.57 9.64 -13.40
C ARG A 351 -12.94 9.75 -11.94
N PHE A 352 -13.56 8.72 -11.41
CA PHE A 352 -13.74 8.60 -9.99
C PHE A 352 -13.39 7.19 -9.53
N GLN A 353 -12.94 7.08 -8.29
CA GLN A 353 -12.67 5.84 -7.60
C GLN A 353 -13.17 5.95 -6.17
N VAL A 354 -13.74 4.88 -5.66
CA VAL A 354 -14.33 4.81 -4.32
C VAL A 354 -13.80 3.58 -3.61
N ALA A 355 -13.41 3.72 -2.34
CA ALA A 355 -13.00 2.61 -1.49
C ALA A 355 -14.23 1.79 -1.09
N LEU A 356 -14.18 0.48 -1.31
CA LEU A 356 -15.32 -0.40 -1.02
C LEU A 356 -15.33 -0.84 0.44
N PRO A 357 -16.51 -0.84 1.10
CA PRO A 357 -16.67 -1.41 2.44
C PRO A 357 -16.57 -2.95 2.38
N PRO A 358 -16.36 -3.64 3.53
CA PRO A 358 -16.00 -3.09 4.85
C PRO A 358 -14.69 -2.26 4.88
N TYR A 359 -14.48 -1.49 5.96
CA TYR A 359 -13.25 -0.69 6.14
C TYR A 359 -12.27 -1.30 7.15
N LYS A 360 -12.68 -2.39 7.82
CA LYS A 360 -11.88 -3.13 8.80
C LYS A 360 -12.07 -4.63 8.61
N TYR A 361 -10.97 -5.36 8.70
CA TYR A 361 -10.88 -6.80 8.53
C TYR A 361 -9.79 -7.36 9.43
N LYS A 362 -9.76 -8.68 9.59
CA LYS A 362 -8.63 -9.37 10.21
C LYS A 362 -8.28 -10.59 9.37
N ARG A 363 -7.00 -10.74 9.05
CA ARG A 363 -6.48 -11.91 8.34
C ARG A 363 -5.80 -12.84 9.33
N LYS A 364 -6.13 -14.13 9.28
CA LYS A 364 -5.34 -15.19 9.93
C LYS A 364 -4.46 -15.87 8.88
N ASN A 365 -5.03 -16.77 8.08
CA ASN A 365 -4.33 -17.43 6.97
C ASN A 365 -4.99 -17.11 5.62
N VAL A 366 -6.32 -17.07 5.59
CA VAL A 366 -7.13 -16.74 4.42
C VAL A 366 -8.14 -15.67 4.81
N ARG A 367 -8.44 -14.74 3.90
CA ARG A 367 -9.60 -13.85 4.03
C ARG A 367 -10.26 -13.61 2.68
N VAL A 368 -11.55 -13.30 2.73
CA VAL A 368 -12.32 -12.85 1.57
C VAL A 368 -12.65 -11.38 1.76
N LEU A 369 -12.38 -10.55 0.75
CA LEU A 369 -12.67 -9.12 0.77
C LEU A 369 -13.13 -8.64 -0.60
N PRO A 370 -13.91 -7.55 -0.69
CA PRO A 370 -14.04 -6.83 -1.94
C PRO A 370 -12.73 -6.14 -2.30
N SER A 371 -12.57 -5.76 -3.57
CA SER A 371 -11.43 -4.95 -4.02
C SER A 371 -11.24 -3.69 -3.19
N ASP A 372 -9.99 -3.21 -3.10
CA ASP A 372 -9.67 -2.04 -2.27
C ASP A 372 -10.45 -0.80 -2.70
N ASN A 373 -10.70 -0.70 -4.00
CA ASN A 373 -11.53 0.31 -4.59
C ASN A 373 -12.26 -0.22 -5.82
N TRP A 374 -13.31 0.51 -6.18
CA TRP A 374 -13.95 0.43 -7.47
C TRP A 374 -13.78 1.77 -8.18
N GLY A 375 -13.59 1.75 -9.50
CA GLY A 375 -13.34 2.97 -10.24
C GLY A 375 -13.92 2.94 -11.63
N MET A 376 -14.37 4.09 -12.09
CA MET A 376 -14.89 4.29 -13.44
C MET A 376 -14.30 5.55 -14.06
N SER A 377 -14.04 5.49 -15.36
CA SER A 377 -13.70 6.65 -16.19
C SER A 377 -14.79 6.85 -17.21
N TYR A 378 -15.38 8.04 -17.20
CA TYR A 378 -16.28 8.47 -18.24
C TYR A 378 -15.48 9.15 -19.33
N ASN A 379 -15.75 8.76 -20.58
CA ASN A 379 -15.15 9.31 -21.77
C ASN A 379 -16.17 10.24 -22.45
N ALA A 380 -15.82 11.52 -22.62
CA ALA A 380 -16.69 12.50 -23.27
C ALA A 380 -16.72 12.34 -24.79
N GLY A 381 -15.65 11.83 -25.40
CA GLY A 381 -15.62 11.50 -26.81
C GLY A 381 -16.19 10.11 -27.09
N ASN A 382 -16.71 9.90 -28.30
CA ASN A 382 -17.15 8.57 -28.75
C ASN A 382 -15.99 7.70 -29.27
N GLU A 383 -14.79 7.89 -28.71
CA GLU A 383 -13.57 7.23 -29.17
C GLU A 383 -13.56 5.76 -28.75
N ARG A 384 -13.54 4.86 -29.74
CA ARG A 384 -13.71 3.41 -29.57
C ARG A 384 -12.40 2.64 -29.60
N TYR A 385 -11.42 3.13 -30.35
CA TYR A 385 -10.25 2.35 -30.75
C TYR A 385 -8.97 2.89 -30.13
N TYR A 386 -8.78 4.21 -30.17
CA TYR A 386 -7.58 4.87 -29.67
C TYR A 386 -7.57 5.04 -28.15
N TYR A 387 -6.41 5.40 -27.62
CA TYR A 387 -6.15 5.70 -26.21
C TYR A 387 -6.31 4.51 -25.25
N LYS A 388 -6.27 3.30 -25.78
CA LYS A 388 -6.34 2.08 -24.96
C LYS A 388 -4.97 1.73 -24.41
N GLY A 389 -4.89 1.58 -23.10
CA GLY A 389 -3.75 0.97 -22.41
C GLY A 389 -4.14 -0.38 -21.81
N TYR A 390 -3.20 -1.00 -21.13
CA TYR A 390 -3.44 -2.18 -20.29
C TYR A 390 -2.96 -1.90 -18.85
N LYS A 391 -3.32 -2.81 -17.96
CA LYS A 391 -2.92 -2.87 -16.56
C LYS A 391 -2.32 -4.24 -16.30
N ALA A 392 -1.19 -4.25 -15.61
CA ALA A 392 -0.50 -5.48 -15.22
C ALA A 392 -0.95 -6.05 -13.87
N SER A 393 -1.77 -5.31 -13.12
CA SER A 393 -2.44 -5.79 -11.91
C SER A 393 -3.87 -5.23 -11.83
N PRO A 394 -4.85 -5.99 -11.31
CA PRO A 394 -6.19 -5.46 -11.05
C PRO A 394 -6.18 -4.21 -10.15
N ASN A 395 -5.24 -4.17 -9.20
CA ASN A 395 -5.03 -3.07 -8.25
C ASN A 395 -4.14 -1.93 -8.78
N ASP A 396 -3.80 -1.91 -10.08
CA ASP A 396 -3.11 -0.79 -10.72
C ASP A 396 -4.09 0.38 -10.93
N ASN A 397 -4.23 1.21 -9.89
CA ASN A 397 -5.20 2.30 -9.83
C ASN A 397 -4.69 3.52 -9.04
N ILE A 398 -5.36 4.67 -9.23
CA ILE A 398 -4.90 5.97 -8.70
C ILE A 398 -5.02 6.06 -7.17
N MET A 399 -6.00 5.39 -6.57
CA MET A 399 -6.12 5.33 -5.10
C MET A 399 -4.96 4.53 -4.50
N GLN A 400 -4.62 3.38 -5.07
CA GLN A 400 -3.51 2.54 -4.63
C GLN A 400 -2.16 3.25 -4.78
N GLN A 401 -1.98 4.03 -5.85
CA GLN A 401 -0.76 4.82 -6.05
C GLN A 401 -0.63 5.96 -5.02
N ASN A 402 -1.73 6.61 -4.65
CA ASN A 402 -1.70 7.72 -3.68
C ASN A 402 -1.72 7.30 -2.21
N GLN A 403 -2.05 6.04 -1.89
CA GLN A 403 -2.23 5.59 -0.51
C GLN A 403 -0.98 5.77 0.38
N PHE A 404 0.21 5.79 -0.23
CA PHE A 404 1.50 5.99 0.43
C PHE A 404 2.06 7.40 0.23
N ASN A 405 1.28 8.34 -0.29
CA ASN A 405 1.72 9.72 -0.42
C ASN A 405 1.86 10.36 0.98
N PRO A 406 3.07 10.83 1.38
CA PRO A 406 3.30 11.38 2.71
C PRO A 406 2.39 12.56 3.07
N TYR A 407 2.13 13.45 2.12
CA TYR A 407 1.26 14.61 2.33
C TYR A 407 -0.20 14.19 2.49
N PHE A 408 -0.66 13.19 1.73
CA PHE A 408 -1.99 12.63 1.89
C PHE A 408 -2.16 11.95 3.26
N ILE A 409 -1.21 11.11 3.67
CA ILE A 409 -1.20 10.48 4.99
C ILE A 409 -1.24 11.53 6.11
N LYS A 410 -0.42 12.57 6.02
CA LYS A 410 -0.46 13.67 7.01
C LYS A 410 -1.84 14.33 7.06
N SER A 411 -2.48 14.56 5.91
CA SER A 411 -3.83 15.13 5.86
C SER A 411 -4.89 14.20 6.48
N GLU A 412 -4.74 12.88 6.33
CA GLU A 412 -5.64 11.90 6.92
C GLU A 412 -5.50 11.84 8.44
N LEU A 413 -4.27 11.93 8.97
CA LEU A 413 -3.99 11.93 10.40
C LEU A 413 -4.56 13.16 11.13
N LEU A 414 -4.65 14.31 10.45
CA LEU A 414 -5.19 15.55 11.01
C LEU A 414 -6.72 15.54 11.11
N ASN A 415 -7.39 14.86 10.19
CA ASN A 415 -8.86 14.84 10.08
C ASN A 415 -9.48 13.58 10.72
N PHE A 416 -8.71 12.83 11.51
CA PHE A 416 -9.11 11.53 12.07
C PHE A 416 -9.94 11.65 13.34
#